data_AF-A0A5K1FN57-F1
#
_entry.id   AF-A0A5K1FN57-F1
#
_cell.length_a   1.000
_cell.length_b   1.000
_cell.length_c   1.000
_cell.angle_alpha   90.00
_cell.angle_beta   90.00
_cell.angle_gamma   90.00
#
_symmetry.space_group_name_H-M   'P 1'
#
loop_
_entity.id
_entity.type
_entity.pdbx_description
1 polymer ?
#
loop_
_entity_poly.entity_id
_entity_poly.type
_entity_poly.pdbx_seq_one_letter_code
_entity_poly.pdbx_strand_id
1 'polypeptide(L)'
;MSLEEYITRYRHLEVYCPHPYTTDGAKAGKFVCGLRDGLRSKVLTSRPRDLDEAVTMARCIEEDWVRTQKDHHKKASQHSHSERTQVKRQHFAGRTRPYERRDDRTFRRNQPTR
;
A
#
# COMPACT_ATOMS: atom_id res chain seq x y z
N MET A 1 -14.44 -0.88 18.50
CA MET A 1 -15.37 0.26 18.46
C MET A 1 -15.79 0.44 17.02
N SER A 2 -17.10 0.51 16.74
CA SER A 2 -17.61 0.80 15.40
C SER A 2 -17.36 2.27 15.03
N LEU A 3 -17.45 2.60 13.73
CA LEU A 3 -17.33 3.98 13.29
C LEU A 3 -18.42 4.87 13.89
N GLU A 4 -19.65 4.37 13.95
CA GLU A 4 -20.82 5.09 14.52
C GLU A 4 -20.66 5.38 16.02
N GLU A 5 -20.16 4.40 16.79
CA GLU A 5 -19.84 4.61 18.20
C GLU A 5 -18.75 5.69 18.37
N TYR A 6 -17.74 5.68 17.50
CA TYR A 6 -16.68 6.67 17.53
C TYR A 6 -17.21 8.07 17.19
N ILE A 7 -18.00 8.22 16.13
CA ILE A 7 -18.62 9.50 15.73
C ILE A 7 -19.46 10.05 16.88
N THR A 8 -20.30 9.21 17.49
CA THR A 8 -21.17 9.60 18.60
C THR A 8 -20.37 10.11 19.80
N ARG A 9 -19.33 9.37 20.19
CA ARG A 9 -18.44 9.77 21.29
C ARG A 9 -17.66 11.04 20.96
N TYR A 10 -17.21 11.20 19.72
CA TYR A 10 -16.49 12.39 19.28
C TYR A 10 -17.39 13.64 19.34
N ARG A 11 -18.65 13.54 18.88
CA ARG A 11 -19.64 14.63 18.98
C ARG A 11 -19.99 14.95 20.42
N HIS A 12 -20.15 13.94 21.26
CA HIS A 12 -20.37 14.16 22.69
C HIS A 12 -19.16 14.87 23.33
N LEU A 13 -17.93 14.51 22.95
CA LEU A 13 -16.71 15.17 23.42
C LEU A 13 -16.60 16.62 22.94
N GLU A 14 -17.09 16.93 21.74
CA GLU A 14 -17.11 18.30 21.18
C GLU A 14 -17.86 19.27 22.10
N VAL A 15 -18.91 18.82 22.80
CA VAL A 15 -19.69 19.63 23.77
C VAL A 15 -18.84 20.08 24.96
N TYR A 16 -17.89 19.26 25.40
CA TYR A 16 -17.02 19.54 26.56
C TYR A 16 -15.74 20.26 26.19
N CYS A 17 -15.47 20.46 24.91
CA CYS A 17 -14.25 21.09 24.42
C CYS A 17 -14.59 22.45 23.75
N PRO A 18 -14.94 23.49 24.54
CA PRO A 18 -15.35 24.80 24.03
C PRO A 18 -14.18 25.61 23.46
N HIS A 19 -13.16 24.96 22.88
CA HIS A 19 -11.94 25.64 22.49
C HIS A 19 -12.19 26.56 21.28
N PRO A 20 -12.01 27.89 21.42
CA PRO A 20 -12.50 28.87 20.43
C PRO A 20 -11.63 29.02 19.17
N TYR A 21 -10.66 28.14 18.92
CA TYR A 21 -9.66 28.30 17.85
C TYR A 21 -9.53 27.11 16.89
N THR A 22 -10.47 26.17 16.88
CA THR A 22 -10.44 25.09 15.87
C THR A 22 -11.26 25.52 14.68
N THR A 23 -10.58 26.00 13.63
CA THR A 23 -11.13 26.05 12.28
C THR A 23 -11.70 24.68 11.94
N ASP A 24 -12.71 24.64 11.06
CA ASP A 24 -13.40 23.40 10.72
C ASP A 24 -12.44 22.32 10.20
N GLY A 25 -11.39 22.74 9.48
CA GLY A 25 -10.30 21.86 9.04
C GLY A 25 -9.46 21.29 10.19
N ALA A 26 -9.25 22.04 11.28
CA ALA A 26 -8.57 21.52 12.46
C ALA A 26 -9.44 20.46 13.18
N LYS A 27 -10.75 20.68 13.23
CA LYS A 27 -11.71 19.69 13.78
C LYS A 27 -11.72 18.41 12.94
N ALA A 28 -11.78 18.55 11.62
CA ALA A 28 -11.67 17.44 10.68
C ALA A 28 -10.36 16.68 10.89
N GLY A 29 -9.23 17.39 11.01
CA GLY A 29 -7.92 16.78 11.25
C GLY A 29 -7.87 15.96 12.54
N LYS A 30 -8.43 16.47 13.65
CA LYS A 30 -8.50 15.74 14.91
C LYS A 30 -9.40 14.49 14.81
N PHE A 31 -10.54 14.61 14.15
CA PHE A 31 -11.43 13.48 13.89
C PHE A 31 -10.72 12.39 13.08
N VAL A 32 -10.05 12.77 11.99
CA VAL A 32 -9.31 11.84 11.12
C VAL A 32 -8.17 11.16 11.87
N CYS A 33 -7.45 11.89 12.74
CA CYS A 33 -6.37 11.31 13.54
C CYS A 33 -6.84 10.16 14.47
N GLY A 34 -8.06 10.23 14.98
CA GLY A 34 -8.64 9.19 15.85
C GLY A 34 -9.24 7.99 15.10
N LEU A 35 -9.28 8.00 13.77
CA LEU A 35 -9.73 6.85 12.97
C LEU A 35 -8.69 5.73 12.97
N ARG A 36 -9.15 4.48 12.80
CA ARG A 36 -8.29 3.30 12.61
C ARG A 36 -7.43 3.46 11.35
N ASP A 37 -6.19 2.97 11.37
CA ASP A 37 -5.16 3.25 10.33
C ASP A 37 -5.63 3.02 8.88
N GLY A 38 -6.33 1.91 8.63
CA GLY A 38 -6.83 1.56 7.28
C GLY A 38 -7.92 2.52 6.77
N LEU A 39 -8.74 3.07 7.66
CA LEU A 39 -9.76 4.06 7.33
C LEU A 39 -9.15 5.48 7.29
N ARG A 40 -8.32 5.80 8.29
CA ARG A 40 -7.62 7.08 8.42
C ARG A 40 -6.86 7.43 7.15
N SER A 41 -6.06 6.51 6.64
CA SER A 41 -5.20 6.77 5.48
C SER A 41 -6.03 7.18 4.25
N LYS A 42 -7.18 6.54 4.04
CA LYS A 42 -8.08 6.82 2.92
C LYS A 42 -8.82 8.15 3.08
N VAL A 43 -9.34 8.43 4.28
CA VAL A 43 -10.00 9.72 4.57
C VAL A 43 -9.01 10.87 4.44
N LEU A 44 -7.77 10.68 4.92
CA LEU A 44 -6.72 11.69 4.85
C LEU A 44 -6.33 12.01 3.39
N THR A 45 -6.26 11.01 2.50
CA THR A 45 -6.00 11.24 1.07
C THR A 45 -7.11 12.02 0.37
N SER A 46 -8.35 11.91 0.85
CA SER A 46 -9.49 12.66 0.30
C SER A 46 -9.55 14.12 0.78
N ARG A 47 -8.71 14.50 1.76
CA ARG A 47 -8.52 15.88 2.25
C ARG A 47 -9.83 16.58 2.63
N PRO A 48 -10.57 16.09 3.63
CA PRO A 48 -11.78 16.74 4.13
C PRO A 48 -11.49 18.17 4.61
N ARG A 49 -12.41 19.09 4.27
CA ARG A 49 -12.37 20.51 4.62
C ARG A 49 -12.98 20.77 6.00
N ASP A 50 -13.99 19.99 6.34
CA ASP A 50 -14.76 20.11 7.57
C ASP A 50 -15.06 18.74 8.21
N LEU A 51 -15.60 18.79 9.43
CA LEU A 51 -15.88 17.59 10.21
C LEU A 51 -17.00 16.73 9.60
N ASP A 52 -18.04 17.34 9.03
CA ASP A 52 -19.16 16.59 8.44
C ASP A 52 -18.76 15.89 7.13
N GLU A 53 -17.90 16.53 6.35
CA GLU A 53 -17.27 15.96 5.16
C GLU A 53 -16.39 14.78 5.57
N ALA A 54 -15.57 14.92 6.61
CA ALA A 54 -14.75 13.84 7.14
C ALA A 54 -15.59 12.64 7.63
N VAL A 55 -16.69 12.89 8.32
CA VAL A 55 -17.64 11.86 8.77
C VAL A 55 -18.29 11.16 7.59
N THR A 56 -18.75 11.93 6.59
CA THR A 56 -19.38 11.38 5.39
C THR A 56 -18.41 10.51 4.60
N MET A 57 -17.19 10.99 4.37
CA MET A 57 -16.15 10.21 3.70
C MET A 57 -15.81 8.93 4.47
N ALA A 58 -15.68 9.01 5.80
CA ALA A 58 -15.38 7.84 6.62
C ALA A 58 -16.45 6.76 6.47
N ARG A 59 -17.73 7.16 6.48
CA ARG A 59 -18.88 6.25 6.27
C ARG A 59 -18.87 5.66 4.86
N CYS A 60 -18.72 6.49 3.82
CA CYS A 60 -18.65 6.00 2.45
C CYS A 60 -17.51 4.99 2.26
N ILE A 61 -16.31 5.29 2.77
CA ILE A 61 -15.16 4.39 2.65
C ILE A 61 -15.38 3.08 3.40
N GLU A 62 -16.01 3.11 4.58
CA GLU A 62 -16.30 1.90 5.35
C GLU A 62 -17.31 1.01 4.62
N GLU A 63 -18.38 1.60 4.09
CA GLU A 63 -19.38 0.89 3.30
C GLU A 63 -18.79 0.30 2.01
N ASP A 64 -17.95 1.07 1.31
CA ASP A 64 -17.23 0.64 0.10
C ASP A 64 -16.31 -0.55 0.41
N TRP A 65 -15.59 -0.50 1.53
CA TRP A 65 -14.68 -1.56 1.95
C TRP A 65 -15.42 -2.89 2.16
N VAL A 66 -16.61 -2.86 2.77
CA VAL A 66 -17.44 -4.05 2.97
C VAL A 66 -17.88 -4.66 1.63
N ARG A 67 -18.26 -3.81 0.66
CA ARG A 67 -18.64 -4.27 -0.68
C ARG A 67 -17.46 -4.87 -1.43
N THR A 68 -16.32 -4.20 -1.44
CA THR A 68 -15.12 -4.66 -2.14
C THR A 68 -14.53 -5.92 -1.51
N GLN A 69 -14.58 -6.08 -0.18
CA GLN A 69 -14.19 -7.34 0.46
C GLN A 69 -15.00 -8.52 -0.09
N LYS A 70 -16.32 -8.39 -0.22
CA LYS A 70 -17.20 -9.45 -0.75
C LYS A 70 -16.81 -9.89 -2.17
N ASP A 71 -16.29 -8.98 -2.98
CA ASP A 71 -15.87 -9.26 -4.36
C ASP A 71 -14.48 -9.92 -4.45
N HIS A 72 -13.56 -9.58 -3.54
CA HIS A 72 -12.22 -10.19 -3.50
C HIS A 72 -12.25 -11.67 -3.10
N HIS A 73 -13.22 -12.11 -2.30
CA HIS A 73 -13.36 -13.53 -1.93
C HIS A 73 -13.74 -14.42 -3.13
N LYS A 74 -14.44 -13.86 -4.14
CA LYS A 74 -14.80 -14.61 -5.35
C LYS A 74 -13.63 -14.75 -6.33
N LYS A 75 -12.72 -13.78 -6.40
CA LYS A 75 -11.56 -13.82 -7.30
C LYS A 75 -10.37 -14.59 -6.72
N ALA A 76 -10.18 -14.60 -5.40
CA ALA A 76 -9.13 -15.41 -4.77
C ALA A 76 -9.34 -16.92 -4.96
N SER A 77 -10.61 -17.38 -4.94
CA SER A 77 -10.97 -18.78 -5.18
C SER A 77 -10.76 -19.23 -6.64
N GLN A 78 -10.86 -18.32 -7.60
CA GLN A 78 -10.64 -18.63 -9.02
C GLN A 78 -9.15 -18.64 -9.41
N HIS A 79 -8.30 -17.85 -8.75
CA HIS A 79 -6.86 -17.83 -9.04
C HIS A 79 -6.11 -19.07 -8.55
N SER A 80 -6.66 -19.85 -7.60
CA SER A 80 -6.04 -21.11 -7.16
C SER A 80 -6.19 -22.27 -8.17
N HIS A 81 -6.92 -22.11 -9.27
CA HIS A 81 -7.15 -23.18 -10.25
C HIS A 81 -6.55 -22.96 -11.65
N SER A 82 -5.98 -21.79 -11.95
CA SER A 82 -5.46 -21.46 -13.29
C SER A 82 -3.95 -21.25 -13.40
N GLU A 83 -3.16 -21.71 -12.43
CA GLU A 83 -1.68 -21.77 -12.55
C GLU A 83 -1.15 -23.21 -12.56
N ARG A 84 -1.83 -24.11 -13.29
CA ARG A 84 -1.30 -25.45 -13.58
C ARG A 84 -1.24 -25.74 -15.07
N THR A 85 -0.69 -24.82 -15.84
CA THR A 85 -0.08 -25.13 -17.14
C THR A 85 1.40 -24.84 -17.03
N GLN A 86 2.15 -25.87 -16.63
CA GLN A 86 3.60 -25.89 -16.71
C GLN A 86 4.02 -25.72 -18.18
N VAL A 87 4.29 -24.49 -18.60
CA VAL A 87 5.04 -24.25 -19.84
C VAL A 87 6.48 -24.65 -19.54
N LYS A 88 6.81 -25.89 -19.88
CA LYS A 88 8.16 -26.46 -19.84
C LYS A 88 9.06 -25.60 -20.73
N ARG A 89 9.73 -24.61 -20.13
CA ARG A 89 10.80 -23.85 -20.79
C ARG A 89 11.94 -24.84 -21.04
N GLN A 90 12.08 -25.28 -22.28
CA GLN A 90 13.22 -26.08 -22.71
C GLN A 90 14.48 -25.22 -22.53
N HIS A 91 15.42 -25.72 -21.73
CA HIS A 91 16.75 -25.14 -21.62
C HIS A 91 17.45 -25.28 -22.97
N PHE A 92 17.81 -24.15 -23.58
CA PHE A 92 18.72 -24.12 -24.72
C PHE A 92 20.03 -24.76 -24.29
N ALA A 93 20.42 -25.84 -24.98
CA ALA A 93 21.65 -26.57 -24.76
C ALA A 93 22.86 -25.65 -25.04
N GLY A 94 23.40 -25.05 -23.98
CA GLY A 94 24.70 -24.38 -24.01
C GLY A 94 25.77 -25.41 -24.37
N ARG A 95 26.18 -25.41 -25.64
CA ARG A 95 27.30 -26.22 -26.11
C ARG A 95 28.56 -25.79 -25.35
N THR A 96 29.13 -26.75 -24.65
CA THR A 96 30.44 -26.72 -24.04
C THR A 96 31.52 -26.30 -25.03
N ARG A 97 32.32 -25.30 -24.65
CA ARG A 97 33.68 -25.06 -25.17
C ARG A 97 34.58 -24.84 -23.94
N PRO A 98 35.23 -25.88 -23.40
CA PRO A 98 36.35 -25.66 -22.50
C PRO A 98 37.55 -25.28 -23.37
N TYR A 99 38.02 -24.04 -23.25
CA TYR A 99 39.33 -23.69 -23.78
C TYR A 99 40.38 -24.52 -23.01
N GLU A 100 41.21 -25.24 -23.75
CA GLU A 100 42.32 -25.97 -23.19
C GLU A 100 43.30 -25.01 -22.51
N ARG A 101 43.66 -25.38 -21.28
CA ARG A 101 44.74 -24.80 -20.50
C ARG A 101 46.07 -25.37 -21.00
N ARG A 102 46.99 -24.51 -21.46
CA ARG A 102 48.47 -24.67 -21.44
C ARG A 102 49.08 -23.37 -21.96
N ASP A 103 49.74 -22.56 -21.16
CA ASP A 103 51.02 -22.67 -20.42
C ASP A 103 52.07 -21.76 -21.10
N ASP A 104 52.32 -20.67 -20.38
CA ASP A 104 53.63 -20.10 -20.09
C ASP A 104 54.61 -19.83 -21.26
N ARG A 105 54.74 -18.55 -21.61
CA ARG A 105 56.08 -17.96 -21.77
C ARG A 105 56.07 -16.43 -21.77
N THR A 106 56.88 -15.93 -20.83
CA THR A 106 57.69 -14.70 -20.89
C THR A 106 56.97 -13.36 -20.77
N PHE A 107 56.91 -12.76 -19.58
CA PHE A 107 57.93 -11.93 -18.91
C PHE A 107 58.32 -10.65 -19.68
N ARG A 108 58.05 -9.50 -19.02
CA ARG A 108 58.64 -8.15 -19.18
C ARG A 108 58.12 -7.35 -20.38
N ARG A 109 57.97 -6.03 -20.32
CA ARG A 109 58.21 -4.97 -19.33
C ARG A 109 57.50 -3.72 -19.89
N ASN A 110 56.85 -2.96 -19.03
CA ASN A 110 56.89 -1.49 -18.97
C ASN A 110 56.43 -0.63 -20.17
N GLN A 111 55.23 -0.03 -20.04
CA GLN A 111 54.97 1.42 -19.85
C GLN A 111 55.51 2.47 -20.89
N PRO A 112 55.04 3.74 -20.86
CA PRO A 112 54.15 4.36 -21.86
C PRO A 112 54.79 5.54 -22.64
N THR A 113 53.95 6.39 -23.25
CA THR A 113 54.19 7.69 -23.96
C THR A 113 54.35 7.55 -25.48
N ARG A 114 53.75 8.41 -26.32
CA ARG A 114 53.29 9.79 -26.21
C ARG A 114 52.18 10.08 -27.22
#